data_AF-A0A651GDN9-F1
#
_entry.id   AF-A0A651GDN9-F1
#
_cell.length_a   1.000
_cell.length_b   1.000
_cell.length_c   1.000
_cell.angle_alpha   90.00
_cell.angle_beta   90.00
_cell.angle_gamma   90.00
#
_symmetry.space_group_name_H-M   'P 1'
#
loop_
_entity.id
_entity.type
_entity.pdbx_description
1 polymer ?
#
loop_
_entity_poly.entity_id
_entity_poly.type
_entity_poly.pdbx_seq_one_letter_code
_entity_poly.pdbx_strand_id
1 'polypeptide(L)'
;MHPLRLPGPVPLAIGWFPADQWPEACAPWPDLLDELPSDHLDDSHATEARIERIARHTPGSRLHVMGMTVDGLTACAEGSEHDPGSGAARSADAATLLAEGNAVVWPPGRNEPCWCGSQRKYKKCCGPIPAAADGAS
;
A
#
# COMPACT_ATOMS: atom_id res chain seq x y z
N MET A 1 -3.05 36.34 -20.05
CA MET A 1 -2.82 34.89 -20.23
C MET A 1 -2.27 34.36 -18.91
N HIS A 2 -3.07 33.62 -18.14
CA HIS A 2 -2.56 32.92 -16.96
C HIS A 2 -1.74 31.71 -17.45
N PRO A 3 -0.54 31.44 -16.90
CA PRO A 3 0.17 30.21 -17.22
C PRO A 3 -0.71 29.02 -16.80
N LEU A 4 -0.90 28.07 -17.71
CA LEU A 4 -1.51 26.78 -17.37
C LEU A 4 -0.60 26.13 -16.32
N ARG A 5 -1.10 25.99 -15.10
CA ARG A 5 -0.45 25.16 -14.08
C ARG A 5 -0.47 23.74 -14.62
N LEU A 6 0.69 23.24 -15.03
CA LEU A 6 0.84 21.81 -15.31
C LEU A 6 0.37 21.07 -14.06
N PRO A 7 -0.50 20.06 -14.19
CA PRO A 7 -0.89 19.27 -13.03
C PRO A 7 0.40 18.79 -12.36
N GLY A 8 0.47 18.98 -11.04
CA GLY A 8 1.55 18.39 -10.26
C GLY A 8 1.54 16.87 -10.44
N PRO A 9 2.64 16.18 -10.06
CA PRO A 9 2.67 14.73 -10.13
C PRO A 9 1.43 14.13 -9.45
N VAL A 10 0.75 13.23 -10.17
CA VAL A 10 -0.46 12.58 -9.68
C VAL A 10 -0.06 11.68 -8.51
N PRO A 11 -0.64 11.85 -7.31
CA PRO A 11 -0.38 10.95 -6.21
C PRO A 11 -0.93 9.56 -6.55
N LEU A 12 -0.19 8.51 -6.20
CA LEU A 12 -0.59 7.11 -6.37
C LEU A 12 -0.79 6.47 -5.00
N ALA A 13 -1.83 5.66 -4.87
CA ALA A 13 -2.14 4.94 -3.65
C ALA A 13 -2.06 3.44 -3.86
N ILE A 14 -1.53 2.74 -2.85
CA ILE A 14 -1.50 1.28 -2.78
C ILE A 14 -2.28 0.86 -1.55
N GLY A 15 -3.32 0.08 -1.75
CA GLY A 15 -4.13 -0.51 -0.69
C GLY A 15 -3.46 -1.76 -0.10
N TRP A 16 -3.61 -1.93 1.20
CA TRP A 16 -3.13 -3.07 1.98
C TRP A 16 -4.10 -3.34 3.14
N PHE A 17 -4.32 -4.60 3.51
CA PHE A 17 -5.15 -4.93 4.67
C PHE A 17 -4.32 -4.93 5.95
N PRO A 18 -4.69 -4.14 6.97
CA PRO A 18 -4.11 -4.23 8.30
C PRO A 18 -4.24 -5.61 8.95
N ALA A 19 -3.44 -5.88 9.99
CA ALA A 19 -3.32 -7.21 10.60
C ALA A 19 -4.65 -7.73 11.17
N ASP A 20 -5.47 -6.83 11.70
CA ASP A 20 -6.83 -7.09 12.17
C ASP A 20 -7.82 -7.31 11.01
N GLN A 21 -7.63 -6.65 9.87
CA GLN A 21 -8.47 -6.82 8.68
C GLN A 21 -8.10 -8.02 7.82
N TRP A 22 -6.88 -8.55 7.90
CA TRP A 22 -6.43 -9.68 7.08
C TRP A 22 -7.26 -10.96 7.26
N PRO A 23 -7.49 -11.47 8.49
CA PRO A 23 -8.34 -12.64 8.67
C PRO A 23 -9.80 -12.37 8.25
N GLU A 24 -10.28 -11.15 8.43
CA GLU A 24 -11.62 -10.74 8.00
C GLU A 24 -11.74 -10.72 6.47
N ALA A 25 -10.70 -10.33 5.74
CA ALA A 25 -10.67 -10.31 4.28
C ALA A 25 -10.58 -11.72 3.69
N CYS A 26 -9.78 -12.60 4.29
CA CYS A 26 -9.62 -13.98 3.84
C CYS A 26 -10.86 -14.86 4.04
N ALA A 27 -11.77 -14.49 4.96
CA ALA A 27 -12.99 -15.26 5.22
C ALA A 27 -14.02 -15.23 4.06
N PRO A 28 -14.43 -14.05 3.53
CA PRO A 28 -15.28 -13.95 2.36
C PRO A 28 -14.51 -14.07 1.03
N TRP A 29 -13.20 -13.80 1.01
CA TRP A 29 -12.37 -13.83 -0.21
C TRP A 29 -11.15 -14.76 -0.06
N PRO A 30 -11.35 -16.09 0.04
CA PRO A 30 -10.25 -17.04 0.19
C PRO A 30 -9.27 -17.03 -1.00
N ASP A 31 -9.76 -16.68 -2.20
CA ASP A 31 -8.96 -16.59 -3.42
C ASP A 31 -7.89 -15.47 -3.38
N LEU A 32 -7.94 -14.57 -2.39
CA LEU A 32 -6.83 -13.65 -2.12
C LEU A 32 -5.50 -14.38 -1.94
N LEU A 33 -5.54 -15.61 -1.40
CA LEU A 33 -4.37 -16.44 -1.14
C LEU A 33 -3.74 -17.01 -2.42
N ASP A 34 -4.42 -16.91 -3.57
CA ASP A 34 -3.84 -17.24 -4.87
C ASP A 34 -2.89 -16.13 -5.36
N GLU A 35 -3.10 -14.89 -4.90
CA GLU A 35 -2.33 -13.70 -5.31
C GLU A 35 -1.39 -13.16 -4.23
N LEU A 36 -1.78 -13.30 -2.96
CA LEU A 36 -1.11 -12.70 -1.80
C LEU A 36 -0.56 -13.79 -0.86
N PRO A 37 0.56 -13.52 -0.16
CA PRO A 37 1.05 -14.41 0.88
C PRO A 37 0.00 -14.63 1.99
N SER A 38 -0.08 -15.85 2.52
CA SER A 38 -1.02 -16.18 3.61
C SER A 38 -0.62 -15.61 4.96
N ASP A 39 0.69 -15.51 5.23
CA ASP A 39 1.22 -14.79 6.39
C ASP A 39 1.17 -13.28 6.16
N HIS A 40 0.61 -12.55 7.12
CA HIS A 40 0.38 -11.11 7.00
C HIS A 40 1.66 -10.27 6.99
N LEU A 41 2.72 -10.73 7.68
CA LEU A 41 4.00 -10.05 7.66
C LEU A 41 4.68 -10.24 6.28
N ASP A 42 4.55 -11.43 5.70
CA ASP A 42 5.01 -11.69 4.34
C ASP A 42 4.24 -10.87 3.30
N ASP A 43 2.91 -10.73 3.44
CA ASP A 43 2.12 -9.83 2.59
C ASP A 43 2.55 -8.36 2.73
N SER A 44 2.85 -7.92 3.96
CA SER A 44 3.38 -6.58 4.21
C SER A 44 4.73 -6.35 3.50
N HIS A 45 5.62 -7.34 3.52
CA HIS A 45 6.90 -7.27 2.80
C HIS A 45 6.72 -7.33 1.28
N ALA A 46 5.78 -8.15 0.78
CA ALA A 46 5.44 -8.23 -0.63
C ALA A 46 4.86 -6.90 -1.15
N THR A 47 4.04 -6.24 -0.34
CA THR A 47 3.48 -4.92 -0.61
C THR A 47 4.58 -3.85 -0.65
N GLU A 48 5.53 -3.83 0.29
CA GLU A 48 6.71 -2.95 0.21
C GLU A 48 7.44 -3.13 -1.14
N ALA A 49 7.78 -4.37 -1.49
CA ALA A 49 8.50 -4.66 -2.73
C ALA A 49 7.72 -4.23 -3.98
N ARG A 50 6.38 -4.30 -3.94
CA ARG A 50 5.49 -3.79 -4.98
C ARG A 50 5.55 -2.27 -5.07
N ILE A 51 5.47 -1.55 -3.94
CA ILE A 51 5.57 -0.09 -3.88
C ILE A 51 6.93 0.39 -4.40
N GLU A 52 8.03 -0.25 -3.98
CA GLU A 52 9.38 0.05 -4.47
C GLU A 52 9.49 -0.13 -5.99
N ARG A 53 8.88 -1.18 -6.55
CA ARG A 53 8.84 -1.41 -8.00
C ARG A 53 8.11 -0.27 -8.71
N ILE A 54 6.96 0.15 -8.20
CA ILE A 54 6.19 1.27 -8.76
C ILE A 54 7.00 2.56 -8.68
N ALA A 55 7.66 2.83 -7.55
CA ALA A 55 8.50 4.01 -7.36
C ALA A 55 9.62 4.11 -8.40
N ARG A 56 10.26 2.99 -8.75
CA ARG A 56 11.29 2.95 -9.80
C ARG A 56 10.76 3.32 -11.18
N HIS A 57 9.51 3.00 -11.48
CA HIS A 57 8.90 3.28 -12.78
C HIS A 57 8.15 4.61 -12.84
N THR A 58 7.96 5.30 -11.70
CA THR A 58 7.16 6.52 -11.60
C THR A 58 7.91 7.66 -10.88
N PRO A 59 9.13 8.01 -11.33
CA PRO A 59 9.96 9.00 -10.64
C PRO A 59 9.24 10.35 -10.49
N GLY A 60 9.28 10.93 -9.29
CA GLY A 60 8.61 12.19 -8.96
C GLY A 60 7.15 12.04 -8.51
N SER A 61 6.56 10.85 -8.62
CA SER A 61 5.23 10.57 -8.07
C SER A 61 5.27 10.50 -6.55
N ARG A 62 4.21 10.98 -5.90
CA ARG A 62 4.00 10.80 -4.46
C ARG A 62 3.26 9.50 -4.25
N LEU A 63 3.89 8.55 -3.57
CA LEU A 63 3.29 7.26 -3.26
C LEU A 63 2.70 7.28 -1.85
N HIS A 64 1.57 6.61 -1.70
CA HIS A 64 0.85 6.46 -0.44
C HIS A 64 0.51 5.00 -0.21
N VAL A 65 0.53 4.58 1.05
CA VAL A 65 0.05 3.25 1.48
C VAL A 65 -1.16 3.43 2.38
N MET A 66 -2.24 2.71 2.06
CA MET A 66 -3.55 2.85 2.69
C MET A 66 -3.93 1.54 3.39
N GLY A 67 -4.28 1.63 4.67
CA GLY A 67 -4.94 0.53 5.37
C GLY A 67 -6.39 0.44 4.94
N MET A 68 -6.73 -0.59 4.17
CA MET A 68 -8.10 -0.87 3.74
C MET A 68 -8.86 -1.64 4.82
N THR A 69 -10.17 -1.44 4.87
CA THR A 69 -11.07 -2.26 5.70
C THR A 69 -11.92 -3.13 4.78
N VAL A 70 -12.37 -4.29 5.28
CA VAL A 70 -13.28 -5.17 4.52
C VAL A 70 -14.59 -4.46 4.21
N ASP A 71 -15.12 -3.74 5.19
CA ASP A 71 -16.34 -2.94 5.05
C ASP A 71 -16.17 -1.80 4.04
N GLY A 72 -15.07 -1.04 4.15
CA GLY A 72 -14.77 0.07 3.23
C GLY A 72 -14.61 -0.41 1.80
N LEU A 73 -13.86 -1.49 1.60
CA LEU A 73 -13.66 -2.08 0.27
C LEU A 73 -14.97 -2.64 -0.30
N THR A 74 -15.80 -3.28 0.52
CA THR A 74 -17.12 -3.79 0.12
C THR A 74 -18.02 -2.64 -0.30
N ALA A 75 -18.11 -1.58 0.51
CA ALA A 75 -18.88 -0.38 0.19
C ALA A 75 -18.36 0.35 -1.06
N CYS A 76 -17.03 0.38 -1.27
CA CYS A 76 -16.45 0.95 -2.49
C CYS A 76 -16.77 0.11 -3.73
N ALA A 77 -16.89 -1.21 -3.57
CA ALA A 77 -17.22 -2.12 -4.65
C ALA A 77 -18.73 -2.16 -4.95
N GLU A 78 -19.60 -1.78 -4.00
CA GLU A 78 -21.05 -1.66 -4.20
C GLU A 78 -21.37 -0.70 -5.37
N GLY A 79 -22.00 -1.25 -6.41
CA GLY A 79 -22.35 -0.49 -7.62
C GLY A 79 -21.20 -0.31 -8.61
N SER A 80 -20.03 -0.89 -8.36
CA SER A 80 -18.95 -1.05 -9.32
C SER A 80 -19.08 -2.37 -10.09
N GLU A 81 -18.32 -2.53 -11.18
CA GLU A 81 -18.18 -3.80 -11.90
C GLU A 81 -17.15 -4.75 -11.27
N HIS A 82 -16.45 -4.31 -10.22
CA HIS A 82 -15.37 -5.05 -9.60
C HIS A 82 -15.88 -5.95 -8.47
N ASP A 83 -15.38 -7.18 -8.43
CA ASP A 83 -15.55 -8.03 -7.26
C ASP A 83 -14.79 -7.41 -6.05
N PRO A 84 -15.40 -7.31 -4.86
CA PRO A 84 -14.79 -6.67 -3.69
C PRO A 84 -13.41 -7.23 -3.30
N GLY A 85 -13.10 -8.50 -3.55
CA GLY A 85 -11.78 -9.09 -3.27
C GLY A 85 -10.73 -8.84 -4.35
N SER A 86 -11.12 -8.32 -5.51
CA SER A 86 -10.24 -8.19 -6.67
C SER A 86 -9.14 -7.13 -6.49
N GLY A 87 -8.03 -7.28 -7.22
CA GLY A 87 -6.98 -6.25 -7.28
C GLY A 87 -7.48 -4.90 -7.81
N ALA A 88 -8.49 -4.91 -8.68
CA ALA A 88 -9.10 -3.71 -9.23
C ALA A 88 -9.94 -2.97 -8.18
N ALA A 89 -10.76 -3.68 -7.40
CA ALA A 89 -11.50 -3.09 -6.28
C ALA A 89 -10.53 -2.47 -5.25
N ARG A 90 -9.47 -3.20 -4.86
CA ARG A 90 -8.44 -2.68 -3.94
C ARG A 90 -7.76 -1.41 -4.45
N SER A 91 -7.50 -1.33 -5.76
CA SER A 91 -6.90 -0.14 -6.38
C SER A 91 -7.86 1.04 -6.41
N ALA A 92 -9.15 0.80 -6.69
CA ALA A 92 -10.17 1.83 -6.68
C ALA A 92 -10.41 2.38 -5.27
N ASP A 93 -10.53 1.50 -4.27
CA ASP A 93 -10.69 1.87 -2.87
C ASP A 93 -9.51 2.70 -2.35
N ALA A 94 -8.27 2.27 -2.66
CA ALA A 94 -7.07 3.04 -2.30
C ALA A 94 -7.07 4.46 -2.91
N ALA A 95 -7.57 4.64 -4.13
CA ALA A 95 -7.71 5.94 -4.76
C ALA A 95 -8.79 6.81 -4.08
N THR A 96 -9.91 6.20 -3.66
CA THR A 96 -10.96 6.87 -2.87
C THR A 96 -10.40 7.34 -1.53
N LEU A 97 -9.74 6.44 -0.77
CA LEU A 97 -9.14 6.78 0.53
C LEU A 97 -8.08 7.88 0.42
N LEU A 98 -7.34 7.91 -0.69
CA LEU A 98 -6.37 8.98 -0.97
C LEU A 98 -7.06 10.34 -1.18
N ALA A 99 -8.21 10.36 -1.86
CA ALA A 99 -8.99 11.57 -2.05
C ALA A 99 -9.57 12.11 -0.72
N GLU A 100 -9.83 11.22 0.24
CA GLU A 100 -10.33 11.57 1.58
C GLU A 100 -9.22 12.02 2.55
N GLY A 101 -7.95 11.75 2.23
CA GLY A 101 -6.79 12.28 2.97
C GLY A 101 -6.27 11.40 4.12
N ASN A 102 -6.75 10.17 4.28
CA ASN A 102 -6.34 9.25 5.35
C ASN A 102 -5.09 8.41 4.99
N ALA A 103 -4.03 9.06 4.49
CA ALA A 103 -2.92 8.38 3.82
C ALA A 103 -1.57 8.48 4.55
N VAL A 104 -0.83 7.36 4.62
CA VAL A 104 0.59 7.36 5.00
C VAL A 104 1.44 7.63 3.75
N VAL A 105 2.26 8.67 3.78
CA VAL A 105 3.22 8.97 2.70
C VAL A 105 4.32 7.92 2.70
N TRP A 106 4.61 7.36 1.53
CA TRP A 106 5.70 6.41 1.34
C TRP A 106 6.88 7.04 0.57
N PRO A 107 8.13 6.79 0.98
CA PRO A 107 8.51 6.01 2.16
C PRO A 107 8.35 6.83 3.46
N PRO A 108 7.95 6.19 4.57
CA PRO A 108 8.09 6.80 5.89
C PRO A 108 9.55 7.18 6.18
N GLY A 109 9.75 8.10 7.12
CA GLY A 109 11.08 8.39 7.65
C GLY A 109 11.73 7.13 8.24
N ARG A 110 13.04 6.94 8.04
CA ARG A 110 13.74 5.70 8.43
C ARG A 110 13.54 5.27 9.90
N ASN A 111 13.33 6.23 10.80
CA ASN A 111 13.10 5.99 12.23
C ASN A 111 11.63 6.15 12.66
N GLU A 112 10.74 6.52 11.74
CA GLU A 112 9.30 6.60 12.00
C GLU A 112 8.70 5.20 12.13
N PRO A 113 7.50 5.06 12.74
CA PRO A 113 6.77 3.81 12.73
C PRO A 113 6.57 3.26 11.32
N CYS A 114 6.70 1.95 11.17
CA CYS A 114 6.45 1.28 9.89
C CYS A 114 4.98 1.41 9.49
N TRP A 115 4.72 1.61 8.21
CA TRP A 115 3.36 1.74 7.65
C TRP A 115 2.50 0.49 7.88
N CYS A 116 3.11 -0.69 8.09
CA CYS A 116 2.39 -1.94 8.37
C CYS A 116 1.81 -2.03 9.79
N GLY A 117 1.85 -0.95 10.58
CA GLY A 117 1.25 -0.92 11.92
C GLY A 117 2.07 -1.57 13.04
N SER A 118 3.20 -2.22 12.75
CA SER A 118 4.03 -2.93 13.73
C SER A 118 4.67 -2.07 14.84
N GLN A 119 4.57 -0.73 14.75
CA GLN A 119 5.24 0.25 15.61
C GLN A 119 6.79 0.19 15.62
N ARG A 120 7.40 -0.77 14.90
CA ARG A 120 8.86 -0.84 14.72
C ARG A 120 9.31 0.30 13.81
N LYS A 121 10.56 0.74 13.99
CA LYS A 121 11.20 1.69 13.07
C LYS A 121 11.14 1.15 11.65
N TYR A 122 10.70 1.95 10.69
CA TYR A 122 10.51 1.54 9.29
C TYR A 122 11.75 0.83 8.71
N LYS A 123 12.96 1.36 8.92
CA LYS A 123 14.24 0.74 8.47
C LYS A 123 14.57 -0.63 9.08
N LYS A 124 13.83 -1.04 10.12
CA LYS A 124 14.00 -2.30 10.85
C LYS A 124 12.75 -3.19 10.69
N CYS A 125 11.83 -2.84 9.80
CA CYS A 125 10.61 -3.57 9.52
C CYS A 125 10.50 -3.74 8.00
N CYS A 126 9.48 -3.16 7.35
CA CYS A 126 9.29 -3.30 5.91
C CYS A 126 10.31 -2.50 5.10
N GLY A 127 10.78 -1.37 5.62
CA GLY A 127 11.68 -0.50 4.87
C GLY A 127 13.01 -1.18 4.52
N PRO A 128 13.64 -0.80 3.40
CA PRO A 128 14.85 -1.44 2.93
C PRO A 128 15.93 -1.36 4.00
N ILE A 129 16.41 -2.54 4.40
CA ILE A 129 17.65 -2.65 5.16
C ILE A 129 18.75 -2.34 4.15
N PRO A 130 19.54 -1.26 4.29
CA PRO A 130 20.71 -1.09 3.46
C PRO A 130 21.53 -2.35 3.62
N ALA A 131 21.83 -3.04 2.51
CA ALA A 131 22.72 -4.18 2.51
C ALA A 131 23.92 -3.80 3.38
N ALA A 132 24.24 -4.65 4.36
CA ALA A 132 25.43 -4.44 5.16
C ALA A 132 26.54 -4.18 4.16
N ALA A 133 27.20 -3.01 4.25
CA ALA A 133 28.30 -2.69 3.36
C ALA A 133 29.27 -3.87 3.45
N ASP A 134 29.32 -4.67 2.39
CA ASP A 134 30.18 -5.84 2.33
C ASP A 134 31.58 -5.35 2.65
N GLY A 135 32.11 -5.86 3.77
CA GLY A 135 33.40 -5.47 4.28
C GLY A 135 34.43 -5.70 3.19
N ALA A 136 34.98 -4.60 2.67
CA ALA A 136 36.23 -4.63 1.97
C ALA A 136 37.29 -5.21 2.93
N SER A 137 37.82 -6.36 2.57
CA SER A 137 39.08 -6.91 3.08
C SER A 137 39.78 -7.60 1.92
#